data_AF-Q23EH1-F1
#
_entry.id   AF-Q23EH1-F1
#
_cell.length_a   1.000
_cell.length_b   1.000
_cell.length_c   1.000
_cell.angle_alpha   90.00
_cell.angle_beta   90.00
_cell.angle_gamma   90.00
#
_symmetry.space_group_name_H-M   'P 1'
#
loop_
_entity.id
_entity.type
_entity.pdbx_description
1 polymer ?
#
loop_
_entity_poly.entity_id
_entity_poly.type
_entity_poly.pdbx_seq_one_letter_code
_entity_poly.pdbx_strand_id
1 'polypeptide(L)'
;MISCFRSYTSRWQQIFQTSTWENNPDKLRSFLQTITASGGTGPGESVEVGLWWANKQNDEDPISQVIVLGDQPAHLQNEAQAHRNSFGQTYWDSTPLKELTYYVPECQKLSSKKIPANTFYLHPGAKSTYEDIAKLTSGISEYLDINSAQSSKKLTNLFVESLLKDIGKQDGRSNELIAAYKAKFS
;
A
#
# COMPACT_ATOMS: atom_id res chain seq x y z
N MET A 1 7.53 1.10 -7.76
CA MET A 1 8.07 1.19 -6.39
C MET A 1 7.33 0.20 -5.51
N ILE A 2 7.99 -0.42 -4.54
CA ILE A 2 7.37 -1.29 -3.53
C ILE A 2 7.75 -0.77 -2.15
N SER A 3 6.79 -0.69 -1.25
CA SER A 3 7.00 -0.29 0.14
C SER A 3 6.48 -1.35 1.09
N CYS A 4 7.22 -1.59 2.16
CA CYS A 4 6.86 -2.48 3.25
C CYS A 4 6.73 -1.63 4.51
N PHE A 5 5.61 -1.79 5.21
CA PHE A 5 5.36 -1.13 6.48
C PHE A 5 5.19 -2.16 7.60
N ARG A 6 5.56 -1.77 8.83
CA ARG A 6 5.46 -2.57 10.05
C ARG A 6 4.96 -1.71 11.21
N SER A 7 4.50 -2.35 12.27
CA SER A 7 3.98 -1.72 13.48
C SER A 7 4.97 -0.77 14.17
N TYR A 8 4.42 0.25 14.85
CA TYR A 8 5.16 1.24 15.66
C TYR A 8 5.96 0.66 16.84
N THR A 9 5.90 -0.65 17.07
CA THR A 9 6.83 -1.33 17.99
C THR A 9 8.23 -1.52 17.43
N SER A 10 8.45 -1.19 16.17
CA SER A 10 9.76 -1.22 15.51
C SER A 10 10.40 0.16 15.44
N ARG A 11 11.71 0.23 15.17
CA ARG A 11 12.38 1.50 14.85
C ARG A 11 11.95 2.00 13.47
N TRP A 12 12.02 3.30 13.19
CA TRP A 12 11.55 3.90 11.94
C TRP A 12 12.09 3.20 10.67
N GLN A 13 13.38 2.82 10.65
CA GLN A 13 14.00 2.13 9.52
C GLN A 13 13.40 0.74 9.24
N GLN A 14 12.76 0.15 10.25
CA GLN A 14 12.06 -1.12 10.16
C GLN A 14 10.56 -0.90 9.96
N ILE A 15 9.97 0.14 10.55
CA ILE A 15 8.58 0.54 10.29
C ILE A 15 8.39 0.77 8.81
N PHE A 16 9.34 1.38 8.10
CA PHE A 16 9.17 1.70 6.70
C PHE A 16 10.43 1.39 5.90
N GLN A 17 10.28 0.49 4.92
CA GLN A 17 11.29 0.19 3.92
C GLN A 17 10.67 0.36 2.54
N THR A 18 11.39 1.00 1.62
CA THR A 18 10.88 1.25 0.28
C THR A 18 11.98 1.06 -0.76
N SER A 19 11.61 0.54 -1.92
CA SER A 19 12.47 0.50 -3.10
C SER A 19 12.52 1.87 -3.76
N THR A 20 13.46 2.09 -4.68
CA THR A 20 13.31 3.19 -5.65
C THR A 20 12.21 2.88 -6.67
N TRP A 21 11.83 3.87 -7.48
CA TRP A 21 11.17 3.59 -8.75
C TRP A 21 12.10 2.73 -9.61
N GLU A 22 11.55 1.65 -10.17
CA GLU A 22 12.35 0.63 -10.83
C GLU A 22 11.53 -0.01 -11.95
N ASN A 23 12.17 -0.24 -13.10
CA ASN A 23 11.59 -0.89 -14.26
C ASN A 23 12.21 -2.27 -14.55
N ASN A 24 13.30 -2.62 -13.85
CA ASN A 24 13.91 -3.93 -13.90
C ASN A 24 13.31 -4.86 -12.83
N PRO A 25 12.63 -5.96 -13.23
CA PRO A 25 11.99 -6.88 -12.29
C PRO A 25 12.99 -7.59 -11.35
N ASP A 26 14.24 -7.81 -11.79
CA ASP A 26 15.25 -8.47 -10.94
C ASP A 26 15.66 -7.58 -9.77
N LYS A 27 15.74 -6.26 -9.98
CA LYS A 27 16.04 -5.31 -8.89
C LYS A 27 14.88 -5.21 -7.89
N LEU A 28 13.63 -5.23 -8.36
CA LEU A 28 12.46 -5.32 -7.48
C LEU A 28 12.46 -6.62 -6.67
N ARG A 29 12.80 -7.75 -7.31
CA ARG A 29 12.95 -9.04 -6.64
C ARG A 29 14.07 -9.00 -5.59
N SER A 30 15.23 -8.43 -5.93
CA SER A 30 16.33 -8.27 -4.98
C SER A 30 15.93 -7.45 -3.77
N PHE A 31 15.20 -6.34 -3.96
CA PHE A 31 14.65 -5.57 -2.84
C PHE A 31 13.73 -6.44 -1.96
N LEU A 32 12.75 -7.13 -2.56
CA LEU A 32 11.83 -8.00 -1.84
C LEU A 32 12.54 -9.10 -1.04
N GLN A 33 13.64 -9.65 -1.56
CA GLN A 33 14.45 -10.66 -0.87
C GLN A 33 15.16 -10.11 0.38
N THR A 34 15.35 -8.79 0.49
CA THR A 34 15.89 -8.17 1.73
C THR A 34 14.84 -8.00 2.82
N ILE A 35 13.55 -8.15 2.48
CA ILE A 35 12.45 -7.92 3.41
C ILE A 35 12.20 -9.19 4.22
N THR A 36 12.39 -9.10 5.53
CA THR A 36 12.02 -10.15 6.48
C THR A 36 10.76 -9.78 7.24
N ALA A 37 9.88 -10.76 7.47
CA ALA A 37 8.80 -10.60 8.42
C ALA A 37 9.39 -10.42 9.83
N SER A 38 9.11 -9.28 10.46
CA SER A 38 9.59 -8.92 11.79
C SER A 38 8.67 -7.85 12.35
N GLY A 39 8.67 -7.68 13.68
CA GLY A 39 7.62 -6.91 14.32
C GLY A 39 6.33 -7.73 14.43
N GLY A 40 5.44 -7.30 15.32
CA GLY A 40 4.23 -8.05 15.63
C GLY A 40 3.93 -7.99 17.12
N THR A 41 3.06 -7.06 17.47
CA THR A 41 2.29 -7.05 18.72
C THR A 41 0.93 -6.51 18.30
N GLY A 42 -0.14 -7.25 18.54
CA GLY A 42 -1.46 -6.85 18.06
C GLY A 42 -1.88 -5.44 18.53
N PRO A 43 -2.91 -4.84 17.92
CA PRO A 43 -3.69 -5.37 16.80
C PRO A 43 -3.42 -4.70 15.43
N GLY A 44 -2.64 -3.61 15.35
CA GLY A 44 -2.51 -2.81 14.13
C GLY A 44 -1.15 -2.88 13.42
N GLU A 45 -1.18 -2.61 12.12
CA GLU A 45 0.00 -2.31 11.30
C GLU A 45 -0.02 -0.85 10.84
N SER A 46 1.15 -0.28 10.58
CA SER A 46 1.30 1.14 10.23
C SER A 46 1.03 1.43 8.75
N VAL A 47 -0.13 0.98 8.24
CA VAL A 47 -0.54 1.16 6.84
C VAL A 47 -0.60 2.63 6.42
N GLU A 48 -0.91 3.52 7.36
CA GLU A 48 -0.92 4.96 7.14
C GLU A 48 0.45 5.52 6.75
N VAL A 49 1.54 4.87 7.15
CA VAL A 49 2.90 5.26 6.72
C VAL A 49 3.08 5.00 5.23
N GLY A 50 2.53 3.89 4.71
CA GLY A 50 2.52 3.60 3.27
C GLY A 50 1.68 4.62 2.49
N LEU A 51 0.51 5.01 3.01
CA LEU A 51 -0.36 6.01 2.39
C LEU A 51 0.27 7.42 2.42
N TRP A 52 0.90 7.79 3.53
CA TRP A 52 1.69 9.02 3.66
C TRP A 52 2.82 9.07 2.63
N TRP A 53 3.55 7.96 2.47
CA TRP A 53 4.60 7.88 1.47
C TRP A 53 4.05 8.03 0.05
N ALA A 54 2.92 7.41 -0.26
CA ALA A 54 2.26 7.57 -1.55
C ALA A 54 1.86 9.02 -1.82
N ASN A 55 1.31 9.73 -0.81
CA ASN A 55 1.02 11.16 -0.92
C ASN A 55 2.27 11.97 -1.25
N LYS A 56 3.37 11.71 -0.54
CA LYS A 56 4.67 12.38 -0.77
C LYS A 56 5.21 12.09 -2.17
N GLN A 57 5.20 10.83 -2.60
CA GLN A 57 5.65 10.46 -3.94
C GLN A 57 4.82 11.13 -5.02
N ASN A 58 3.50 11.21 -4.86
CA ASN A 58 2.66 11.92 -5.81
C ASN A 58 2.97 13.42 -5.92
N ASP A 59 3.41 14.04 -4.82
CA ASP A 59 3.77 15.46 -4.83
C ASP A 59 5.10 15.71 -5.57
N GLU A 60 5.95 14.68 -5.70
CA GLU A 60 7.21 14.71 -6.46
C GLU A 60 6.99 14.31 -7.93
N ASP A 61 6.32 13.19 -8.17
CA ASP A 61 5.97 12.67 -9.50
C ASP A 61 4.58 11.98 -9.44
N PRO A 62 3.56 12.48 -10.19
CA PRO A 62 2.20 11.97 -10.09
C PRO A 62 2.08 10.46 -10.26
N ILE A 63 1.41 9.81 -9.30
CA ILE A 63 1.12 8.38 -9.35
C ILE A 63 -0.34 8.15 -9.77
N SER A 64 -0.61 7.05 -10.45
CA SER A 64 -1.97 6.76 -10.93
C SER A 64 -2.83 5.99 -9.92
N GLN A 65 -2.21 5.23 -9.02
CA GLN A 65 -2.90 4.38 -8.04
C GLN A 65 -1.98 3.96 -6.90
N VAL A 66 -2.58 3.54 -5.80
CA VAL A 66 -1.92 2.84 -4.68
C VAL A 66 -2.49 1.44 -4.58
N ILE A 67 -1.64 0.45 -4.27
CA ILE A 67 -2.06 -0.92 -3.99
C ILE A 67 -1.54 -1.30 -2.61
N VAL A 68 -2.45 -1.73 -1.74
CA VAL A 68 -2.16 -2.07 -0.35
C VAL A 68 -2.51 -3.53 -0.11
N LEU A 69 -1.58 -4.29 0.46
CA LEU A 69 -1.79 -5.67 0.89
C LEU A 69 -1.43 -5.81 2.37
N GLY A 70 -2.23 -6.55 3.13
CA GLY A 70 -1.88 -6.89 4.51
C GLY A 70 -2.95 -7.68 5.25
N ASP A 71 -2.52 -8.28 6.35
CA ASP A 71 -3.28 -9.23 7.18
C ASP A 71 -3.79 -8.63 8.49
N GLN A 72 -3.35 -7.42 8.85
CA GLN A 72 -3.79 -6.70 10.05
C GLN A 72 -4.52 -5.39 9.70
N PRO A 73 -5.44 -4.93 10.56
CA PRO A 73 -6.04 -3.60 10.44
C PRO A 73 -4.99 -2.48 10.64
N ALA A 74 -5.39 -1.24 10.34
CA ALA A 74 -4.59 -0.08 10.73
C ALA A 74 -4.56 0.07 12.24
N HIS A 75 -3.50 0.69 12.77
CA HIS A 75 -3.46 1.10 14.17
C HIS A 75 -4.62 2.03 14.54
N LEU A 76 -5.17 1.84 15.74
CA LEU A 76 -5.97 2.88 16.38
C LEU A 76 -5.05 4.03 16.82
N GLN A 77 -5.62 5.24 16.92
CA GLN A 77 -4.83 6.44 17.22
C GLN A 77 -4.10 6.36 18.55
N ASN A 78 -4.80 5.89 19.58
CA ASN A 78 -4.26 5.69 20.92
C ASN A 78 -3.18 4.61 20.96
N GLU A 79 -3.30 3.55 20.15
CA GLU A 79 -2.32 2.46 20.08
C GLU A 79 -1.02 2.93 19.44
N ALA A 80 -1.11 3.59 18.28
CA ALA A 80 0.04 4.18 17.61
C ALA A 80 0.77 5.17 18.53
N GLN A 81 0.03 6.04 19.22
CA GLN A 81 0.61 6.99 20.16
C GLN A 81 1.30 6.28 21.35
N ALA A 82 0.68 5.25 21.93
CA ALA A 82 1.26 4.50 23.05
C ALA A 82 2.57 3.82 22.65
N HIS A 83 2.62 3.20 21.47
CA HIS A 83 3.86 2.61 20.94
C HIS A 83 4.93 3.67 20.69
N ARG A 84 4.57 4.80 20.08
CA ARG A 84 5.53 5.90 19.89
C ARG A 84 6.09 6.44 21.20
N ASN A 85 5.27 6.55 22.24
CA ASN A 85 5.70 7.01 23.56
C ASN A 85 6.81 6.13 24.16
N SER A 86 6.86 4.84 23.84
CA SER A 86 7.90 3.92 24.32
C SER A 86 9.31 4.23 23.78
N PHE A 87 9.40 4.89 22.62
CA PHE A 87 10.67 5.37 22.05
C PHE A 87 11.00 6.82 22.45
N GLY A 88 9.99 7.57 22.92
CA GLY A 88 10.11 8.97 23.34
C GLY A 88 10.09 9.98 22.19
N GLN A 89 9.61 11.21 22.47
CA GLN A 89 9.44 12.24 21.45
C GLN A 89 10.75 12.63 20.75
N THR A 90 11.86 12.71 21.51
CA THR A 90 13.19 13.05 20.98
C THR A 90 13.65 12.08 19.89
N TYR A 91 13.30 10.79 20.02
CA TYR A 91 13.57 9.83 18.97
C TYR A 91 12.79 10.19 17.71
N TRP A 92 11.47 10.37 17.80
CA TRP A 92 10.61 10.63 16.64
C TRP A 92 10.95 11.94 15.93
N ASP A 93 11.30 12.98 16.66
CA ASP A 93 11.72 14.28 16.11
C ASP A 93 12.92 14.16 15.16
N SER A 94 13.75 13.13 15.35
CA SER A 94 14.90 12.84 14.49
C SER A 94 14.57 12.01 13.24
N THR A 95 13.31 11.59 13.07
CA THR A 95 12.88 10.69 11.98
C THR A 95 11.98 11.39 10.96
N PRO A 96 11.87 10.86 9.73
CA PRO A 96 10.86 11.33 8.77
C PRO A 96 9.41 11.18 9.27
N LEU A 97 9.18 10.30 10.23
CA LEU A 97 7.86 10.02 10.83
C LEU A 97 7.62 10.84 12.11
N LYS A 98 8.25 12.01 12.25
CA LYS A 98 8.10 12.86 13.45
C LYS A 98 6.64 13.24 13.74
N GLU A 99 5.86 13.51 12.69
CA GLU A 99 4.43 13.73 12.79
C GLU A 99 3.70 12.39 12.74
N LEU A 100 2.82 12.16 13.72
CA LEU A 100 1.92 11.02 13.69
C LEU A 100 0.77 11.31 12.72
N THR A 101 0.50 10.37 11.82
CA THR A 101 -0.63 10.42 10.90
C THR A 101 -1.51 9.18 11.04
N TYR A 102 -2.63 9.16 10.33
CA TYR A 102 -3.61 8.07 10.32
C TYR A 102 -4.16 7.85 8.92
N TYR A 103 -4.70 6.65 8.66
CA TYR A 103 -5.11 6.29 7.31
C TYR A 103 -6.22 7.22 6.78
N VAL A 104 -7.17 7.67 7.61
CA VAL A 104 -8.28 8.53 7.15
C VAL A 104 -7.77 9.87 6.58
N PRO A 105 -6.97 10.68 7.29
CA PRO A 105 -6.35 11.88 6.70
C PRO A 105 -5.53 11.60 5.44
N GLU A 106 -4.75 10.53 5.39
CA GLU A 106 -3.94 10.21 4.20
C GLU A 106 -4.81 9.79 3.01
N CYS A 107 -5.89 9.05 3.25
CA CYS A 107 -6.90 8.71 2.25
C CYS A 107 -7.62 9.95 1.72
N GLN A 108 -7.96 10.92 2.58
CA GLN A 108 -8.58 12.18 2.16
C GLN A 108 -7.67 12.97 1.22
N LYS A 109 -6.35 13.00 1.49
CA LYS A 109 -5.36 13.62 0.60
C LYS A 109 -5.31 12.90 -0.76
N LEU A 110 -5.21 11.57 -0.78
CA LEU A 110 -5.23 10.78 -2.02
C LEU A 110 -6.52 10.99 -2.82
N SER A 111 -7.66 11.01 -2.13
CA SER A 111 -8.98 11.25 -2.72
C SER A 111 -9.06 12.64 -3.38
N SER A 112 -8.53 13.68 -2.73
CA SER A 112 -8.46 15.04 -3.31
C SER A 112 -7.61 15.10 -4.59
N LYS A 113 -6.62 14.22 -4.71
CA LYS A 113 -5.74 14.03 -5.87
C LYS A 113 -6.31 13.05 -6.90
N LYS A 114 -7.48 12.46 -6.64
CA LYS A 114 -8.14 11.41 -7.45
C LYS A 114 -7.28 10.16 -7.63
N ILE A 115 -6.52 9.79 -6.60
CA ILE A 115 -5.67 8.59 -6.59
C ILE A 115 -6.40 7.49 -5.82
N PRO A 116 -6.84 6.41 -6.50
CA PRO A 116 -7.47 5.29 -5.83
C PRO A 116 -6.45 4.46 -5.05
N ALA A 117 -6.82 4.04 -3.84
CA ALA A 117 -6.11 3.00 -3.10
C ALA A 117 -6.90 1.69 -3.22
N ASN A 118 -6.36 0.75 -4.01
CA ASN A 118 -6.91 -0.60 -4.15
C ASN A 118 -6.32 -1.48 -3.07
N THR A 119 -7.16 -2.13 -2.27
CA THR A 119 -6.74 -2.84 -1.07
C THR A 119 -7.04 -4.33 -1.18
N PHE A 120 -6.13 -5.15 -0.64
CA PHE A 120 -6.25 -6.59 -0.61
C PHE A 120 -5.97 -7.09 0.81
N TYR A 121 -7.02 -7.44 1.53
CA TYR A 121 -6.88 -7.96 2.88
C TYR A 121 -6.60 -9.46 2.84
N LEU A 122 -5.61 -9.91 3.61
CA LEU A 122 -5.15 -11.30 3.64
C LEU A 122 -5.77 -12.10 4.79
N HIS A 123 -6.43 -11.41 5.72
CA HIS A 123 -7.07 -12.02 6.88
C HIS A 123 -8.36 -11.25 7.23
N PRO A 124 -9.43 -11.92 7.71
CA PRO A 124 -10.71 -11.25 8.01
C PRO A 124 -10.60 -10.09 9.01
N GLY A 125 -9.63 -10.12 9.92
CA GLY A 125 -9.39 -9.05 10.89
C GLY A 125 -9.02 -7.70 10.26
N ALA A 126 -8.40 -7.68 9.07
CA ALA A 126 -8.04 -6.47 8.36
C ALA A 126 -9.18 -5.88 7.51
N LYS A 127 -10.23 -6.68 7.26
CA LYS A 127 -11.28 -6.38 6.27
C LYS A 127 -11.86 -4.98 6.41
N SER A 128 -12.32 -4.61 7.60
CA SER A 128 -13.02 -3.34 7.81
C SER A 128 -12.16 -2.13 7.47
N THR A 129 -10.89 -2.12 7.88
CA THR A 129 -9.98 -1.01 7.55
C THR A 129 -9.71 -0.94 6.06
N TYR A 130 -9.49 -2.10 5.42
CA TYR A 130 -9.11 -2.16 4.01
C TYR A 130 -10.28 -1.75 3.09
N GLU A 131 -11.50 -2.16 3.44
CA GLU A 131 -12.73 -1.69 2.80
C GLU A 131 -12.92 -0.17 2.97
N ASP A 132 -12.63 0.37 4.16
CA ASP A 132 -12.77 1.81 4.40
C ASP A 132 -11.73 2.63 3.63
N ILE A 133 -10.46 2.19 3.59
CA ILE A 133 -9.40 2.82 2.78
C ILE A 133 -9.80 2.87 1.30
N ALA A 134 -10.26 1.75 0.75
CA ALA A 134 -10.70 1.69 -0.65
C ALA A 134 -11.89 2.62 -0.89
N LYS A 135 -12.90 2.59 -0.02
CA LYS A 135 -14.08 3.44 -0.12
C LYS A 135 -13.73 4.92 -0.10
N LEU A 136 -12.88 5.36 0.84
CA LEU A 136 -12.48 6.78 0.99
C LEU A 136 -11.73 7.31 -0.24
N THR A 137 -11.05 6.44 -0.99
CA THR A 137 -10.23 6.79 -2.15
C THR A 137 -10.86 6.42 -3.49
N SER A 138 -12.09 5.89 -3.49
CA SER A 138 -12.75 5.33 -4.69
C SER A 138 -11.98 4.18 -5.36
N GLY A 139 -11.22 3.41 -4.57
CA GLY A 139 -10.60 2.15 -4.99
C GLY A 139 -11.49 0.94 -4.79
N ILE A 140 -10.93 -0.25 -4.99
CA ILE A 140 -11.57 -1.55 -4.72
C ILE A 140 -10.95 -2.20 -3.47
N SER A 141 -11.72 -3.05 -2.78
CA SER A 141 -11.22 -3.89 -1.69
C SER A 141 -11.64 -5.33 -1.91
N GLU A 142 -10.70 -6.27 -1.82
CA GLU A 142 -10.97 -7.69 -2.02
C GLU A 142 -10.15 -8.59 -1.08
N TYR A 143 -10.70 -9.75 -0.72
CA TYR A 143 -9.93 -10.79 -0.05
C TYR A 143 -8.92 -11.42 -1.02
N LEU A 144 -7.70 -11.65 -0.53
CA LEU A 144 -6.65 -12.35 -1.27
C LEU A 144 -6.11 -13.52 -0.46
N ASP A 145 -6.41 -14.74 -0.90
CA ASP A 145 -5.85 -15.96 -0.32
C ASP A 145 -4.45 -16.21 -0.90
N ILE A 146 -3.40 -15.87 -0.16
CA ILE A 146 -2.01 -16.03 -0.60
C ILE A 146 -1.60 -17.48 -0.89
N ASN A 147 -2.33 -18.47 -0.37
CA ASN A 147 -2.05 -19.88 -0.58
C ASN A 147 -2.71 -20.42 -1.85
N SER A 148 -3.59 -19.65 -2.49
CA SER A 148 -4.23 -20.02 -3.74
C SER A 148 -3.41 -19.55 -4.93
N ALA A 149 -3.05 -20.47 -5.83
CA ALA A 149 -2.42 -20.14 -7.11
C ALA A 149 -3.25 -19.14 -7.92
N GLN A 150 -4.59 -19.17 -7.79
CA GLN A 150 -5.49 -18.24 -8.46
C GLN A 150 -5.35 -16.80 -7.95
N SER A 151 -4.99 -16.59 -6.69
CA SER A 151 -4.85 -15.25 -6.10
C SER A 151 -3.70 -14.46 -6.71
N SER A 152 -2.58 -15.11 -7.00
CA SER A 152 -1.45 -14.46 -7.69
C SER A 152 -1.85 -13.99 -9.10
N LYS A 153 -2.58 -14.83 -9.85
CA LYS A 153 -3.12 -14.48 -11.17
C LYS A 153 -4.15 -13.36 -11.07
N LYS A 154 -5.03 -13.41 -10.07
CA LYS A 154 -6.03 -12.37 -9.81
C LYS A 154 -5.41 -11.01 -9.53
N LEU A 155 -4.42 -10.94 -8.64
CA LEU A 155 -3.70 -9.69 -8.34
C LEU A 155 -2.95 -9.17 -9.57
N THR A 156 -2.29 -10.06 -10.32
CA THR A 156 -1.58 -9.70 -11.56
C THR A 156 -2.54 -9.13 -12.58
N ASN A 157 -3.69 -9.77 -12.80
CA ASN A 157 -4.71 -9.30 -13.74
C ASN A 157 -5.26 -7.94 -13.31
N LEU A 158 -5.64 -7.77 -12.04
CA LEU A 158 -6.14 -6.50 -11.53
C LEU A 158 -5.12 -5.37 -11.71
N PHE A 159 -3.86 -5.62 -11.42
CA PHE A 159 -2.77 -4.65 -11.61
C PHE A 159 -2.59 -4.27 -13.08
N VAL A 160 -2.45 -5.27 -13.95
CA VAL A 160 -2.19 -5.05 -15.38
C VAL A 160 -3.38 -4.39 -16.05
N GLU A 161 -4.61 -4.83 -15.77
CA GLU A 161 -5.82 -4.21 -16.33
C GLU A 161 -5.96 -2.76 -15.90
N SER A 162 -5.66 -2.43 -14.64
CA SER A 162 -5.66 -1.05 -14.14
C SER A 162 -4.61 -0.18 -14.86
N LEU A 163 -3.39 -0.69 -15.00
CA LEU A 163 -2.32 0.00 -15.73
C LEU A 163 -2.66 0.22 -17.21
N LEU A 164 -3.17 -0.81 -17.89
CA LEU A 164 -3.56 -0.72 -19.30
C LEU A 164 -4.74 0.22 -19.52
N LYS A 165 -5.69 0.26 -18.56
CA LYS A 165 -6.76 1.27 -18.55
C LYS A 165 -6.19 2.68 -18.46
N ASP A 166 -5.20 2.92 -17.61
CA ASP A 166 -4.61 4.24 -17.46
C ASP A 166 -3.78 4.66 -18.69
N ILE A 167 -2.95 3.76 -19.23
CA ILE A 167 -2.17 4.01 -20.46
C ILE A 167 -3.13 4.30 -21.62
N GLY A 168 -4.13 3.44 -21.81
CA GLY A 168 -5.08 3.55 -22.92
C GLY A 168 -6.11 4.67 -22.76
N LYS A 169 -6.12 5.44 -21.67
CA LYS A 169 -6.92 6.69 -21.59
C LYS A 169 -6.33 7.78 -22.47
N GLN A 170 -5.01 7.78 -22.64
CA GLN A 170 -4.30 8.83 -23.38
C GLN A 170 -4.64 8.81 -24.88
N ASP A 171 -4.93 7.63 -25.44
CA ASP A 171 -5.22 7.42 -26.86
C ASP A 171 -6.59 6.75 -27.15
N GLY A 172 -7.41 6.54 -26.12
CA GLY A 172 -8.75 5.95 -26.23
C GLY A 172 -8.77 4.43 -26.40
N ARG A 173 -7.66 3.72 -26.21
CA ARG A 173 -7.51 2.27 -26.49
C ARG A 173 -7.57 1.36 -25.26
N SER A 174 -8.02 1.89 -24.12
CA SER A 174 -8.12 1.13 -22.85
C SER A 174 -8.73 -0.27 -23.02
N ASN A 175 -9.88 -0.38 -23.68
CA ASN A 175 -10.59 -1.65 -23.86
C ASN A 175 -9.83 -2.63 -24.77
N GLU A 176 -9.18 -2.12 -25.83
CA GLU A 176 -8.39 -2.92 -26.77
C GLU A 176 -7.17 -3.53 -26.06
N LEU A 177 -6.44 -2.71 -25.28
CA LEU A 177 -5.26 -3.15 -24.53
C LEU A 177 -5.62 -4.24 -23.51
N ILE A 178 -6.71 -4.03 -22.75
CA ILE A 178 -7.20 -5.01 -21.77
C ILE A 178 -7.63 -6.30 -22.48
N ALA A 179 -8.34 -6.22 -23.61
CA ALA A 179 -8.76 -7.40 -24.37
C ALA A 179 -7.57 -8.20 -24.91
N ALA A 180 -6.55 -7.52 -25.45
CA ALA A 180 -5.33 -8.15 -25.93
C ALA A 180 -4.55 -8.86 -24.81
N TYR A 181 -4.46 -8.24 -23.62
CA TYR A 181 -3.88 -8.86 -22.44
C TYR A 181 -4.65 -10.13 -22.03
N LYS A 182 -5.98 -10.04 -21.94
CA LYS A 182 -6.85 -11.18 -21.58
C LYS A 182 -6.70 -12.33 -22.57
N ALA A 183 -6.71 -12.05 -23.88
CA ALA A 183 -6.55 -13.07 -24.91
C ALA A 183 -5.23 -13.85 -24.81
N LYS A 184 -4.17 -13.23 -24.26
CA LYS A 184 -2.85 -13.84 -24.13
C LYS A 184 -2.60 -14.54 -22.80
N PHE A 185 -3.17 -14.03 -21.70
CA PHE A 185 -2.78 -14.43 -20.34
C PHE A 185 -3.94 -14.89 -19.43
N SER A 186 -5.20 -14.69 -19.83
CA SER A 186 -6.37 -15.17 -19.08
C SER A 186 -6.75 -16.57 -19.49
#